data_AF-A0A937SGZ0-F1
#
_entry.id   AF-A0A937SGZ0-F1
#
_cell.length_a   1.000
_cell.length_b   1.000
_cell.length_c   1.000
_cell.angle_alpha   90.00
_cell.angle_beta   90.00
_cell.angle_gamma   90.00
#
_symmetry.space_group_name_H-M   'P 1'
#
loop_
_entity.id
_entity.type
_entity.pdbx_description
1 polymer ?
#
loop_
_entity_poly.entity_id
_entity_poly.type
_entity_poly.pdbx_seq_one_letter_code
_entity_poly.pdbx_strand_id
1 'polypeptide(L)'
;MLDWQQYIDIADKFQHKARYEDREDLRQEVVLRLAEADRNNGHKPDNLSWAYRIASFTVYQYWRSYYNRLNGIDCGHCSNRQRKECKAKDLYSKCPRAIEVESLNKPIADKDGNLTEFGYLLADDNAIDLEAWLDAKRWLLGCPKRLIQIGYKLYAGKPLNWSEHKYLERYRQKEAKKIQLALA
;
A
#
# COMPACT_ATOMS: atom_id res chain seq x y z
N MET A 1 0.88 -11.13 -38.81
CA MET A 1 1.09 -11.39 -37.37
C MET A 1 2.51 -10.96 -37.11
N LEU A 2 2.73 -10.05 -36.16
CA LEU A 2 4.10 -9.69 -35.82
C LEU A 2 4.77 -10.90 -35.18
N ASP A 3 6.00 -11.21 -35.58
CA ASP A 3 6.76 -12.30 -34.97
C ASP A 3 7.51 -11.82 -33.71
N TRP A 4 8.11 -12.77 -33.00
CA TRP A 4 8.91 -12.46 -31.81
C TRP A 4 10.11 -11.56 -32.12
N GLN A 5 10.69 -11.67 -33.31
CA GLN A 5 11.80 -10.83 -33.74
C GLN A 5 11.35 -9.36 -33.84
N GLN A 6 10.19 -9.10 -34.43
CA GLN A 6 9.61 -7.77 -34.55
C GLN A 6 9.25 -7.17 -33.19
N TYR A 7 8.80 -7.98 -32.22
CA TYR A 7 8.59 -7.50 -30.85
C TYR A 7 9.90 -7.04 -30.22
N ILE A 8 10.96 -7.82 -30.39
CA ILE A 8 12.30 -7.48 -29.89
C ILE A 8 12.82 -6.20 -30.54
N ASP A 9 12.74 -6.10 -31.87
CA ASP A 9 13.20 -4.93 -32.63
C ASP A 9 12.46 -3.64 -32.21
N ILE A 10 11.18 -3.76 -31.87
CA ILE A 10 10.40 -2.65 -31.33
C ILE A 10 10.86 -2.34 -29.90
N ALA A 11 10.98 -3.33 -29.02
CA ALA A 11 11.41 -3.14 -27.64
C ALA A 11 12.80 -2.49 -27.55
N ASP A 12 13.72 -2.87 -28.43
CA ASP A 12 15.07 -2.30 -28.52
C ASP A 12 15.05 -0.79 -28.83
N LYS A 13 14.05 -0.33 -29.57
CA LYS A 13 13.86 1.10 -29.86
C LYS A 13 13.30 1.89 -28.67
N PHE A 14 12.82 1.25 -27.60
CA PHE A 14 12.25 1.94 -26.45
C PHE A 14 13.02 1.74 -25.15
N GLN A 15 13.80 0.66 -25.00
CA GLN A 15 14.51 0.35 -23.77
C GLN A 15 15.36 1.51 -23.23
N HIS A 16 16.01 2.28 -24.11
CA HIS A 16 16.85 3.41 -23.74
C HIS A 16 16.10 4.58 -23.07
N LYS A 17 14.77 4.57 -23.09
CA LYS A 17 13.90 5.57 -22.44
C LYS A 17 13.66 5.29 -20.95
N ALA A 18 14.07 4.12 -20.45
CA ALA A 18 14.16 3.83 -19.03
C ALA A 18 15.50 4.30 -18.43
N ARG A 19 15.62 4.24 -17.10
CA ARG A 19 16.91 4.34 -16.42
C ARG A 19 17.85 3.25 -16.93
N TYR A 20 19.15 3.50 -16.88
CA TYR A 20 20.18 2.59 -17.42
C TYR A 20 20.06 1.17 -16.84
N GLU A 21 19.83 1.07 -15.53
CA GLU A 21 19.65 -0.20 -14.80
C GLU A 21 18.41 -0.98 -15.23
N ASP A 22 17.35 -0.28 -15.66
CA ASP A 22 16.03 -0.87 -15.93
C ASP A 22 15.78 -1.07 -17.44
N ARG A 23 16.79 -0.90 -18.30
CA ARG A 23 16.60 -0.95 -19.76
C ARG A 23 16.13 -2.32 -20.23
N GLU A 24 16.77 -3.38 -19.74
CA GLU A 24 16.38 -4.75 -20.08
C GLU A 24 15.01 -5.09 -19.50
N ASP A 25 14.68 -4.62 -18.30
CA ASP A 25 13.35 -4.81 -17.71
C ASP A 25 12.26 -4.13 -18.55
N LEU A 26 12.49 -2.88 -18.98
CA LEU A 26 11.57 -2.18 -19.87
C LEU A 26 11.45 -2.89 -21.23
N ARG A 27 12.57 -3.40 -21.77
CA ARG A 27 12.59 -4.18 -23.02
C ARG A 27 11.69 -5.40 -22.90
N GLN A 28 11.88 -6.19 -21.85
CA GLN A 28 11.07 -7.39 -21.59
C GLN A 28 9.60 -7.04 -21.35
N GLU A 29 9.32 -5.98 -20.59
CA GLU A 29 7.95 -5.52 -20.38
C GLU A 29 7.27 -5.14 -21.70
N VAL A 30 7.94 -4.43 -22.62
CA VAL A 30 7.38 -4.12 -23.95
C VAL A 30 7.06 -5.38 -24.73
N VAL A 31 7.95 -6.39 -24.74
CA VAL A 31 7.72 -7.67 -25.41
C VAL A 31 6.51 -8.40 -24.81
N LEU A 32 6.42 -8.46 -23.48
CA LEU A 32 5.29 -9.07 -22.77
C LEU A 32 3.96 -8.39 -23.12
N ARG A 33 3.91 -7.05 -23.12
CA ARG A 33 2.70 -6.29 -23.46
C ARG A 33 2.25 -6.51 -24.89
N LEU A 34 3.18 -6.63 -25.83
CA LEU A 34 2.85 -6.94 -27.23
C LEU A 34 2.26 -8.35 -27.36
N ALA A 35 2.86 -9.33 -26.69
CA ALA A 35 2.38 -10.72 -26.67
C ALA A 35 1.01 -10.87 -25.98
N GLU A 36 0.78 -10.19 -24.86
CA GLU A 36 -0.52 -10.13 -24.18
C GLU A 36 -1.59 -9.54 -25.09
N ALA A 37 -1.27 -8.47 -25.82
CA ALA A 37 -2.22 -7.81 -26.71
C ALA A 37 -2.57 -8.67 -27.93
N ASP A 38 -1.61 -9.42 -28.48
CA ASP A 38 -1.86 -10.37 -29.57
C ASP A 38 -2.71 -11.57 -29.11
N ARG A 39 -2.51 -12.02 -27.87
CA ARG A 39 -3.28 -13.14 -27.28
C ARG A 39 -4.72 -12.77 -26.93
N ASN A 40 -4.95 -11.60 -26.33
CA ASN A 40 -6.21 -11.30 -25.64
C ASN A 40 -7.29 -10.68 -26.52
N ASN A 41 -6.96 -10.04 -27.65
CA ASN A 41 -7.78 -8.90 -28.06
C ASN A 41 -8.65 -9.05 -29.32
N GLY A 42 -8.50 -10.09 -30.16
CA GLY A 42 -9.21 -10.20 -31.46
C GLY A 42 -8.81 -9.10 -32.49
N HIS A 43 -8.51 -7.90 -32.02
CA HIS A 43 -7.74 -6.83 -32.65
C HIS A 43 -6.25 -7.06 -32.38
N LYS A 44 -5.59 -7.69 -33.35
CA LYS A 44 -4.16 -7.99 -33.29
C LYS A 44 -3.37 -6.68 -33.46
N PRO A 45 -2.16 -6.55 -32.86
CA PRO A 45 -1.16 -5.60 -33.31
C PRO A 45 -0.67 -6.00 -34.70
N ASP A 46 -1.56 -5.96 -35.69
CA ASP A 46 -1.30 -6.37 -37.07
C ASP A 46 -0.47 -5.33 -37.83
N ASN A 47 -0.40 -4.11 -37.30
CA ASN A 47 0.38 -3.01 -37.82
C ASN A 47 1.39 -2.48 -36.80
N LEU A 48 2.54 -2.03 -37.31
CA LEU A 48 3.62 -1.44 -36.52
C LEU A 48 3.16 -0.25 -35.67
N SER A 49 2.24 0.58 -36.16
CA SER A 49 1.77 1.77 -35.44
C SER A 49 1.15 1.43 -34.08
N TRP A 50 0.35 0.36 -34.03
CA TRP A 50 -0.27 -0.10 -32.80
C TRP A 50 0.76 -0.67 -31.82
N ALA A 51 1.74 -1.43 -32.32
CA ALA A 51 2.84 -1.94 -31.51
C ALA A 51 3.73 -0.80 -30.95
N TYR A 52 4.03 0.24 -31.75
CA TYR A 52 4.70 1.45 -31.30
C TYR A 52 3.90 2.20 -30.22
N ARG A 53 2.56 2.22 -30.32
CA ARG A 53 1.70 2.80 -29.27
C ARG A 53 1.74 2.03 -27.97
N ILE A 54 1.69 0.69 -28.02
CA ILE A 54 1.86 -0.15 -26.84
C ILE A 54 3.20 0.15 -26.19
N ALA A 55 4.30 0.08 -26.96
CA ALA A 55 5.64 0.34 -26.43
C ALA A 55 5.76 1.74 -25.80
N SER A 56 5.25 2.78 -26.47
CA SER A 56 5.23 4.15 -25.95
C SER A 56 4.44 4.26 -24.64
N PHE A 57 3.29 3.60 -24.56
CA PHE A 57 2.46 3.59 -23.36
C PHE A 57 3.13 2.82 -22.21
N THR A 58 3.82 1.72 -22.50
CA THR A 58 4.63 0.97 -21.53
C THR A 58 5.72 1.84 -20.92
N VAL A 59 6.45 2.63 -21.73
CA VAL A 59 7.42 3.60 -21.21
C VAL A 59 6.77 4.62 -20.29
N TYR A 60 5.60 5.13 -20.66
CA TYR A 60 4.87 6.07 -19.82
C TYR A 60 4.44 5.43 -18.48
N GLN A 61 3.97 4.17 -18.50
CA GLN A 61 3.65 3.43 -17.28
C GLN A 61 4.88 3.20 -16.40
N TYR A 62 6.01 2.82 -16.99
CA TYR A 62 7.28 2.66 -16.27
C TYR A 62 7.62 3.92 -15.46
N TRP A 63 7.60 5.09 -16.09
CA TRP A 63 7.89 6.35 -15.39
C TRP A 63 6.85 6.69 -14.33
N ARG A 64 5.55 6.43 -14.57
CA ARG A 64 4.51 6.63 -13.55
C ARG A 64 4.73 5.75 -12.34
N SER A 65 5.02 4.46 -12.55
CA SER A 65 5.32 3.52 -11.46
C SER A 65 6.58 3.92 -10.70
N TYR A 66 7.63 4.35 -11.41
CA TYR A 66 8.87 4.85 -10.80
C TYR A 66 8.62 6.06 -9.90
N TYR A 67 7.95 7.10 -10.41
CA TYR A 67 7.63 8.29 -9.61
C TYR A 67 6.69 7.98 -8.45
N ASN A 68 5.72 7.07 -8.63
CA ASN A 68 4.85 6.66 -7.54
C ASN A 68 5.64 5.97 -6.41
N ARG A 69 6.62 5.13 -6.75
CA ARG A 69 7.48 4.46 -5.75
C ARG A 69 8.36 5.45 -4.97
N LEU A 70 8.92 6.45 -5.65
CA LEU A 70 9.81 7.43 -5.02
C LEU A 70 9.09 8.56 -4.27
N ASN A 71 7.94 9.00 -4.78
CA ASN A 71 7.24 10.18 -4.28
C ASN A 71 5.94 9.83 -3.53
N GLY A 72 5.57 8.55 -3.46
CA GLY A 72 4.26 8.10 -3.01
C GLY A 72 3.08 8.50 -3.91
N ILE A 73 3.34 9.22 -5.01
CA ILE A 73 2.32 9.71 -5.94
C ILE A 73 2.89 9.88 -7.36
N ASP A 74 2.04 9.67 -8.37
CA ASP A 74 2.32 10.01 -9.77
C ASP A 74 1.34 11.05 -10.34
N CYS A 75 1.70 11.66 -11.48
CA CYS A 75 0.89 12.70 -12.12
C CYS A 75 -0.50 12.25 -12.58
N GLY A 76 -0.80 10.96 -12.69
CA GLY A 76 -2.14 10.49 -13.02
C GLY A 76 -3.13 10.58 -11.87
N HIS A 77 -2.66 10.78 -10.63
CA HIS A 77 -3.49 11.13 -9.47
C HIS A 77 -3.77 12.64 -9.38
N CYS A 78 -3.28 13.44 -10.34
CA CYS A 78 -3.49 14.89 -10.40
C CYS A 78 -4.59 15.26 -11.39
N SER A 79 -5.40 16.26 -11.03
CA SER A 79 -6.43 16.81 -11.90
C SER A 79 -5.84 17.47 -13.16
N ASN A 80 -6.65 17.63 -14.21
CA ASN A 80 -6.24 18.33 -15.42
C ASN A 80 -5.79 19.77 -15.15
N ARG A 81 -6.45 20.47 -14.20
CA ARG A 81 -6.08 21.84 -13.82
C ARG A 81 -4.69 21.88 -13.19
N GLN A 82 -4.42 21.01 -12.23
CA GLN A 82 -3.11 20.91 -11.58
C GLN A 82 -2.00 20.58 -12.58
N ARG A 83 -2.24 19.66 -13.52
CA ARG A 83 -1.25 19.33 -14.56
C ARG A 83 -0.95 20.51 -15.48
N LYS A 84 -1.95 21.32 -15.84
CA LYS A 84 -1.75 22.56 -16.59
C LYS A 84 -0.92 23.58 -15.81
N GLU A 85 -1.21 23.75 -14.52
CA GLU A 85 -0.42 24.62 -13.65
C GLU A 85 1.03 24.14 -13.51
N CYS A 86 1.24 22.84 -13.31
CA CYS A 86 2.58 22.25 -13.26
C CYS A 86 3.35 22.48 -14.56
N LYS A 87 2.69 22.34 -15.72
CA LYS A 87 3.30 22.63 -17.01
C LYS A 87 3.65 24.11 -17.19
N ALA A 88 2.77 25.01 -16.74
CA ALA A 88 2.99 26.45 -16.86
C ALA A 88 4.14 26.95 -15.97
N LYS A 89 4.34 26.30 -14.81
CA LYS A 89 5.34 26.67 -13.81
C LYS A 89 6.58 25.75 -13.80
N ASP A 90 6.67 24.83 -14.77
CA ASP A 90 7.72 23.80 -14.87
C ASP A 90 7.98 23.00 -13.57
N LEU A 91 6.91 22.55 -12.91
CA LEU A 91 6.96 21.85 -11.63
C LEU A 91 7.07 20.33 -11.74
N TYR A 92 7.29 19.78 -12.94
CA TYR A 92 7.38 18.32 -13.12
C TYR A 92 8.59 17.72 -12.40
N SER A 93 9.71 18.46 -12.35
CA SER A 93 10.93 18.04 -11.63
C SER A 93 10.81 18.17 -10.11
N LYS A 94 9.90 19.03 -9.61
CA LYS A 94 9.67 19.29 -8.18
C LYS A 94 8.18 19.30 -7.90
N CYS A 95 7.59 18.11 -7.82
CA CYS A 95 6.16 17.97 -7.62
C CYS A 95 5.74 18.50 -6.23
N PRO A 96 4.79 19.44 -6.14
CA PRO A 96 4.35 19.98 -4.84
C PRO A 96 3.54 19.00 -3.99
N ARG A 97 3.12 17.86 -4.55
CA ARG A 97 2.41 16.78 -3.84
C ARG A 97 3.30 15.59 -3.52
N ALA A 98 4.53 15.57 -4.03
CA ALA A 98 5.45 14.47 -3.75
C ALA A 98 5.74 14.42 -2.25
N ILE A 99 5.68 13.21 -1.70
CA ILE A 99 6.16 12.89 -0.37
C ILE A 99 7.54 12.30 -0.58
N GLU A 100 8.56 12.86 0.07
CA GLU A 100 9.89 12.28 0.03
C GLU A 100 9.88 10.94 0.76
N VAL A 101 10.13 9.86 0.01
CA VAL A 101 10.30 8.53 0.59
C VAL A 101 11.76 8.37 1.00
N GLU A 102 11.97 8.10 2.27
CA GLU A 102 13.30 7.85 2.84
C GLU A 102 13.58 6.34 2.96
N SER A 103 14.85 5.97 2.83
CA SER A 103 15.27 4.57 2.99
C SER A 103 15.29 4.20 4.47
N LEU A 104 14.71 3.05 4.82
CA LEU A 104 14.80 2.49 6.17
C LEU A 104 16.24 2.10 6.53
N ASN A 105 17.07 1.78 5.53
CA ASN A 105 18.48 1.43 5.73
C ASN A 105 19.39 2.69 5.79
N LYS A 106 18.80 3.90 5.82
CA LYS A 106 19.56 5.14 5.92
C LYS A 106 20.29 5.17 7.27
N PRO A 107 21.63 5.36 7.29
CA PRO A 107 22.36 5.47 8.54
C PRO A 107 22.06 6.82 9.21
N ILE A 108 21.78 6.78 10.51
CA ILE A 108 21.48 7.91 11.37
C ILE A 108 22.39 7.85 12.59
N ALA A 109 23.02 8.98 12.92
CA ALA A 109 23.85 9.09 14.11
C ALA A 109 22.97 9.23 15.36
N ASP A 110 23.24 8.42 16.38
CA ASP A 110 22.66 8.58 17.71
C ASP A 110 23.33 9.73 18.49
N LYS A 111 22.89 9.94 19.73
CA LYS A 111 23.43 10.99 20.61
C LYS A 111 24.90 10.76 20.99
N ASP A 112 25.38 9.53 20.91
CA ASP A 112 26.73 9.11 21.29
C ASP A 112 27.67 9.01 20.07
N GLY A 113 27.15 9.29 18.85
CA GLY A 113 27.87 9.29 17.59
C GLY A 113 27.95 7.93 16.88
N ASN A 114 27.26 6.90 17.37
CA ASN A 114 27.17 5.61 16.68
C ASN A 114 26.13 5.66 15.56
N LEU A 115 26.36 4.89 14.50
CA LEU A 115 25.43 4.78 13.38
C LEU A 115 24.40 3.67 13.64
N THR A 116 23.12 4.02 13.53
CA THR A 116 21.98 3.09 13.55
C THR A 116 21.16 3.29 12.27
N GLU A 117 20.46 2.27 11.78
CA GLU A 117 19.58 2.42 10.61
C GLU A 117 18.24 3.08 11.00
N PHE A 118 17.71 3.93 10.12
CA PHE A 118 16.45 4.65 10.35
C PHE A 118 15.29 3.73 10.74
N GLY A 119 15.21 2.56 10.12
CA GLY A 119 14.16 1.57 10.38
C GLY A 119 14.12 1.09 11.83
N TYR A 120 15.27 0.98 12.52
CA TYR A 120 15.31 0.57 13.94
C TYR A 120 14.78 1.64 14.90
N LEU A 121 14.64 2.89 14.44
CA LEU A 121 14.15 4.00 15.25
C LEU A 121 12.64 4.16 15.16
N LEU A 122 11.97 3.47 14.25
CA LEU A 122 10.52 3.52 14.08
C LEU A 122 9.86 2.54 15.06
N ALA A 123 8.96 3.07 15.90
CA ALA A 123 8.14 2.24 16.77
C ALA A 123 7.10 1.46 15.95
N ASP A 124 6.82 0.22 16.33
CA ASP A 124 5.69 -0.54 15.79
C ASP A 124 4.44 -0.18 16.59
N ASP A 125 3.57 0.66 16.01
CA ASP A 125 2.30 1.07 16.61
C ASP A 125 1.32 -0.11 16.82
N ASN A 126 1.61 -1.27 16.22
CA ASN A 126 0.84 -2.51 16.41
C ASN A 126 1.55 -3.51 17.33
N ALA A 127 2.61 -3.11 18.03
CA ALA A 127 3.28 -3.96 19.00
C ALA A 127 2.27 -4.44 20.05
N ILE A 128 2.29 -5.74 20.34
CA ILE A 128 1.43 -6.34 21.35
C ILE A 128 1.82 -5.78 22.72
N ASP A 129 0.90 -5.08 23.37
CA ASP A 129 1.03 -4.73 24.78
C ASP A 129 0.94 -6.01 25.62
N LEU A 130 2.09 -6.50 26.06
CA LEU A 130 2.21 -7.74 26.84
C LEU A 130 1.51 -7.65 28.20
N GLU A 131 1.51 -6.47 28.82
CA GLU A 131 0.86 -6.26 30.12
C GLU A 131 -0.66 -6.27 29.95
N ALA A 132 -1.18 -5.49 29.00
CA ALA A 132 -2.59 -5.50 28.66
C ALA A 132 -3.06 -6.90 28.22
N TRP A 133 -2.22 -7.65 27.49
CA TRP A 133 -2.53 -9.03 27.10
C TRP A 133 -2.62 -9.98 28.28
N LEU A 134 -1.68 -9.91 29.22
CA LEU A 134 -1.69 -10.71 30.44
C LEU A 134 -2.88 -10.36 31.34
N ASP A 135 -3.20 -9.09 31.48
CA ASP A 135 -4.34 -8.64 32.27
C ASP A 135 -5.67 -9.03 31.64
N ALA A 136 -5.80 -8.95 30.32
CA ALA A 136 -6.95 -9.49 29.59
C ALA A 136 -7.11 -11.00 29.83
N LYS A 137 -6.00 -11.75 29.81
CA LYS A 137 -6.01 -13.20 30.09
C LYS A 137 -6.41 -13.50 31.53
N ARG A 138 -5.88 -12.76 32.51
CA ARG A 138 -6.25 -12.88 33.93
C ARG A 138 -7.74 -12.56 34.13
N TRP A 139 -8.22 -11.50 33.51
CA TRP A 139 -9.64 -11.12 33.57
C TRP A 139 -10.54 -12.21 32.97
N LEU A 140 -10.16 -12.77 31.81
CA LEU A 140 -10.90 -13.85 31.17
C LEU A 140 -10.99 -15.11 32.04
N LEU A 141 -9.94 -15.45 32.80
CA LEU A 141 -9.95 -16.59 33.73
C LEU A 141 -10.96 -16.40 34.88
N GLY A 142 -11.12 -15.16 35.37
CA GLY A 142 -12.11 -14.82 36.39
C GLY A 142 -13.52 -14.54 35.85
N CYS A 143 -13.69 -14.53 34.52
CA CYS A 143 -14.90 -14.06 33.87
C CYS A 143 -16.00 -15.15 33.84
N PRO A 144 -17.27 -14.80 34.12
CA PRO A 144 -18.37 -15.74 33.99
C PRO A 144 -18.48 -16.32 32.57
N LYS A 145 -18.60 -17.65 32.44
CA LYS A 145 -18.73 -18.36 31.14
C LYS A 145 -19.79 -17.76 30.22
N ARG A 146 -20.93 -17.32 30.78
CA ARG A 146 -22.02 -16.71 30.01
C ARG A 146 -21.61 -15.38 29.36
N LEU A 147 -20.78 -14.59 30.02
CA LEU A 147 -20.25 -13.33 29.48
C LEU A 147 -19.25 -13.60 28.35
N ILE A 148 -18.39 -14.62 28.51
CA ILE A 148 -17.46 -15.07 27.48
C ILE A 148 -18.21 -15.50 26.21
N GLN A 149 -19.29 -16.29 26.35
CA GLN A 149 -20.13 -16.72 25.21
C GLN A 149 -20.78 -15.55 24.47
N ILE A 150 -21.28 -14.55 25.23
CA ILE A 150 -21.82 -13.31 24.65
C ILE A 150 -20.72 -12.55 23.88
N GLY A 151 -19.50 -12.46 24.45
CA GLY A 151 -18.35 -11.85 23.80
C GLY A 151 -17.99 -12.53 22.47
N TYR A 152 -17.94 -13.87 22.44
CA TYR A 152 -17.68 -14.61 21.20
C TYR A 152 -18.76 -14.38 20.13
N LYS A 153 -20.03 -14.26 20.52
CA LYS A 153 -21.10 -13.94 19.56
C LYS A 153 -20.92 -12.56 18.94
N LEU A 154 -20.59 -11.55 19.76
CA LEU A 154 -20.32 -10.19 19.27
C LEU A 154 -19.11 -10.15 18.34
N TYR A 155 -18.01 -10.82 18.70
CA TYR A 155 -16.82 -10.94 17.86
C TYR A 155 -17.13 -11.60 16.51
N ALA A 156 -17.96 -12.65 16.52
CA ALA A 156 -18.41 -13.34 15.31
C ALA A 156 -19.52 -12.60 14.53
N GLY A 157 -19.94 -11.39 14.96
CA GLY A 157 -21.01 -10.62 14.32
C GLY A 157 -22.42 -11.23 14.42
N LYS A 158 -22.64 -12.17 15.37
CA LYS A 158 -23.95 -12.83 15.56
C LYS A 158 -24.85 -11.97 16.46
N PRO A 159 -26.17 -11.87 16.18
CA PRO A 159 -27.09 -11.12 17.01
C PRO A 159 -27.24 -11.75 18.41
N LEU A 160 -27.37 -10.90 19.43
CA LEU A 160 -27.66 -11.33 20.79
C LEU A 160 -29.16 -11.48 21.01
N ASN A 161 -29.55 -12.43 21.85
CA ASN A 161 -30.94 -12.55 22.29
C ASN A 161 -31.26 -11.53 23.40
N TRP A 162 -32.55 -11.32 23.66
CA TRP A 162 -32.98 -10.37 24.69
C TRP A 162 -32.41 -10.66 26.09
N SER A 163 -32.29 -11.95 26.45
CA SER A 163 -31.74 -12.35 27.76
C SER A 163 -30.23 -12.06 27.89
N GLU A 164 -29.49 -12.14 26.79
CA GLU A 164 -28.06 -11.84 26.68
C GLU A 164 -27.83 -10.34 26.75
N HIS A 165 -28.66 -9.55 26.05
CA HIS A 165 -28.67 -8.09 26.18
C HIS A 165 -28.89 -7.66 27.63
N LYS A 166 -29.95 -8.18 28.27
CA LYS A 166 -30.28 -7.85 29.66
C LYS A 166 -29.19 -8.28 30.64
N TYR A 167 -28.53 -9.41 30.39
CA TYR A 167 -27.40 -9.88 31.19
C TYR A 167 -26.18 -8.97 31.05
N LEU A 168 -25.81 -8.61 29.81
CA LEU A 168 -24.69 -7.72 29.52
C LEU A 168 -24.90 -6.33 30.13
N GLU A 169 -26.10 -5.78 30.01
CA GLU A 169 -26.46 -4.47 30.59
C GLU A 169 -26.28 -4.45 32.11
N ARG A 170 -26.84 -5.44 32.81
CA ARG A 170 -26.68 -5.56 34.27
C ARG A 170 -25.22 -5.67 34.68
N TYR A 171 -24.42 -6.42 33.93
CA TYR A 171 -23.00 -6.57 34.20
C TYR A 171 -22.25 -5.24 34.02
N ARG A 172 -22.53 -4.51 32.92
CA ARG A 172 -21.96 -3.17 32.67
C ARG A 172 -22.30 -2.17 33.78
N GLN A 173 -23.56 -2.15 34.23
CA GLN A 173 -23.98 -1.29 35.34
C GLN A 173 -23.26 -1.63 36.65
N LYS A 174 -23.02 -2.92 36.92
CA LYS A 174 -22.28 -3.36 38.11
C LYS A 174 -20.81 -2.93 38.07
N GLU A 175 -20.14 -3.10 36.94
CA GLU A 175 -18.73 -2.68 36.76
C GLU A 175 -18.60 -1.16 36.80
N ALA A 176 -19.50 -0.42 36.15
CA ALA A 176 -19.51 1.05 36.19
C ALA A 176 -19.62 1.59 37.62
N LYS A 177 -20.48 0.99 38.45
CA LYS A 177 -20.58 1.35 39.88
C LYS A 177 -19.29 1.08 40.66
N LYS A 178 -18.61 -0.05 40.39
CA LYS A 178 -17.32 -0.35 41.03
C LYS A 178 -16.25 0.67 40.65
N ILE A 179 -16.18 1.05 39.38
CA ILE A 179 -15.22 2.04 38.89
C ILE A 179 -15.50 3.41 39.53
N GLN A 180 -16.78 3.82 39.60
CA GLN A 180 -17.17 5.07 40.27
C GLN A 180 -16.81 5.09 41.76
N LEU A 181 -16.97 3.96 42.45
CA LEU A 181 -16.58 3.80 43.85
C LEU A 181 -15.05 3.78 44.06
N ALA A 182 -14.28 3.31 43.09
CA ALA A 182 -12.81 3.27 43.17
C ALA A 182 -12.14 4.62 42.84
N LEU A 183 -12.88 5.54 42.21
CA LEU A 183 -12.43 6.89 41.86
C LEU A 183 -12.83 7.96 42.89
N ALA A 184 -13.66 7.60 43.88
CA ALA A 184 -14.13 8.47 44.96
C ALA A 184 -13.33 8.25 46.24
#